data_AF-A0AAD7X0M1-F1
#
_entry.id   AF-A0AAD7X0M1-F1
#
_cell.length_a   1.000
_cell.length_b   1.000
_cell.length_c   1.000
_cell.angle_alpha   90.00
_cell.angle_beta   90.00
_cell.angle_gamma   90.00
#
_symmetry.space_group_name_H-M   'P 1'
#
loop_
_entity.id
_entity.type
_entity.pdbx_description
1 polymer ?
#
loop_
_entity_poly.entity_id
_entity_poly.type
_entity_poly.pdbx_seq_one_letter_code
_entity_poly.pdbx_strand_id
1 'polypeptide(L)'
;MSAFSEAALEKKLSELSNSQQSVQTLSLWLIHHRKHSKTIVTVWYNELKKAKVSRKLTFLYLANDVIQNSKRKGPEFTDDFAPLIVDAFKHVSSECEGDCKKQLGRVLTIWQERAVYENELLDKLAQVLHGEKKPKKRPYEEIQLDHGDFPCQSSPEAPPQTSELIRALQELENAASGDATVRQRISSLPAEVLDTSLLNRITDKESGERLSRLVEEACLLLADYSGRLAAEIDDRRQLTRTLASFLQSQRDGLAEKEQKLEEYKHKLARVSQVRKELRSRLSSLPDLSLLPSMTGGRLNLPSSGDHYTSD
;
A
#
# COMPACT_ATOMS: atom_id res chain seq x y z
N MET A 1 12.09 41.78 -5.97
CA MET A 1 12.21 40.34 -5.63
C MET A 1 13.67 39.96 -5.78
N SER A 2 14.24 39.20 -4.84
CA SER A 2 15.63 38.73 -4.91
C SER A 2 15.82 37.86 -6.15
N ALA A 3 16.89 38.10 -6.92
CA ALA A 3 17.26 37.27 -8.06
C ALA A 3 17.68 35.86 -7.59
N PHE A 4 17.46 34.85 -8.43
CA PHE A 4 17.91 33.49 -8.14
C PHE A 4 19.43 33.40 -8.30
N SER A 5 20.09 32.77 -7.33
CA SER A 5 21.48 32.32 -7.42
C SER A 5 21.67 31.07 -6.57
N GLU A 6 22.65 30.22 -6.93
CA GLU A 6 22.96 29.00 -6.18
C GLU A 6 23.37 29.33 -4.73
N ALA A 7 24.23 30.33 -4.54
CA ALA A 7 24.65 30.78 -3.21
C ALA A 7 23.46 31.26 -2.33
N ALA A 8 22.46 31.90 -2.93
CA ALA A 8 21.25 32.29 -2.20
C ALA A 8 20.42 31.07 -1.78
N LEU A 9 20.35 30.04 -2.63
CA LEU A 9 19.69 28.77 -2.32
C LEU A 9 20.43 28.01 -1.22
N GLU A 10 21.76 27.88 -1.32
CA GLU A 10 22.59 27.24 -0.29
C GLU A 10 22.41 27.90 1.07
N LYS A 11 22.44 29.24 1.12
CA LYS A 11 22.17 29.98 2.35
C LYS A 11 20.77 29.66 2.92
N LYS A 12 19.74 29.68 2.08
CA LYS A 12 18.37 29.35 2.50
C LYS A 12 18.22 27.90 2.99
N LEU A 13 18.90 26.95 2.34
CA LEU A 13 18.94 25.55 2.77
C LEU A 13 19.71 25.40 4.09
N SER A 14 20.75 26.19 4.32
CA SER A 14 21.48 26.19 5.59
C SER A 14 20.61 26.64 6.78
N GLU A 15 19.67 27.55 6.53
CA GLU A 15 18.71 28.11 7.50
C GLU A 15 17.41 27.27 7.62
N LEU A 16 17.21 26.28 6.74
CA LEU A 16 16.01 25.43 6.75
C LEU A 16 15.86 24.68 8.07
N SER A 17 14.70 24.82 8.70
CA SER A 17 14.34 24.15 9.95
C SER A 17 13.15 23.20 9.77
N ASN A 18 12.93 22.32 10.74
CA ASN A 18 11.83 21.36 10.72
C ASN A 18 10.44 21.98 11.01
N SER A 19 10.33 23.31 11.06
CA SER A 19 9.04 23.98 11.25
C SER A 19 8.28 24.08 9.92
N GLN A 20 6.96 23.90 9.98
CA GLN A 20 6.10 23.97 8.80
C GLN A 20 6.25 25.30 8.05
N GLN A 21 6.35 26.41 8.79
CA GLN A 21 6.50 27.75 8.22
C GLN A 21 7.84 27.91 7.48
N SER A 22 8.94 27.35 8.00
CA SER A 22 10.25 27.38 7.34
C SER A 22 10.23 26.61 6.02
N VAL A 23 9.65 25.41 6.03
CA VAL A 23 9.50 24.57 4.83
C VAL A 23 8.63 25.25 3.77
N GLN A 24 7.44 25.75 4.15
CA GLN A 24 6.51 26.41 3.23
C GLN A 24 7.07 27.70 2.64
N THR A 25 7.74 28.52 3.45
CA THR A 25 8.33 29.78 2.99
C THR A 25 9.40 29.53 1.93
N LEU A 26 10.27 28.54 2.16
CA LEU A 26 11.30 28.18 1.19
C LEU A 26 10.67 27.53 -0.05
N SER A 27 9.72 26.61 0.12
CA SER A 27 8.99 25.98 -0.97
C SER A 27 8.37 27.00 -1.93
N LEU A 28 7.68 28.02 -1.41
CA LEU A 28 7.09 29.08 -2.22
C LEU A 28 8.14 29.86 -3.00
N TRP A 29 9.28 30.15 -2.39
CA TRP A 29 10.40 30.82 -3.07
C TRP A 29 10.97 29.95 -4.19
N LEU A 30 11.13 28.64 -3.99
CA LEU A 30 11.58 27.71 -5.04
C LEU A 30 10.59 27.63 -6.20
N ILE A 31 9.29 27.54 -5.91
CA ILE A 31 8.22 27.51 -6.93
C ILE A 31 8.20 28.82 -7.74
N HIS A 32 8.45 29.96 -7.09
CA HIS A 32 8.58 31.24 -7.78
C HIS A 32 9.74 31.23 -8.81
N HIS A 33 10.85 30.57 -8.47
CA HIS A 33 12.02 30.44 -9.33
C HIS A 33 12.06 29.14 -10.15
N ARG A 34 10.90 28.52 -10.44
CA ARG A 34 10.79 27.23 -11.16
C ARG A 34 11.51 27.15 -12.51
N LYS A 35 11.77 28.28 -13.18
CA LYS A 35 12.60 28.31 -14.40
C LYS A 35 14.01 27.75 -14.19
N HIS A 36 14.47 27.71 -12.94
CA HIS A 36 15.75 27.16 -12.53
C HIS A 36 15.59 25.80 -11.81
N SER A 37 14.49 25.06 -12.04
CA SER A 37 14.18 23.79 -11.37
C SER A 37 15.35 22.80 -11.39
N LYS A 38 15.98 22.57 -12.54
CA LYS A 38 17.16 21.69 -12.68
C LYS A 38 18.29 22.06 -11.74
N THR A 39 18.67 23.34 -11.71
CA THR A 39 19.71 23.86 -10.83
C THR A 39 19.29 23.73 -9.36
N ILE A 40 18.04 24.07 -9.04
CA ILE A 40 17.48 23.98 -7.69
C ILE A 40 17.57 22.55 -7.15
N VAL A 41 17.11 21.56 -7.92
CA VAL A 41 17.08 20.15 -7.53
C VAL A 41 18.51 19.62 -7.36
N THR A 42 19.43 20.01 -8.24
CA THR A 42 20.85 19.64 -8.14
C THR A 42 21.50 20.19 -6.87
N VAL A 43 21.32 21.48 -6.58
CA VAL A 43 21.86 22.11 -5.36
C VAL A 43 21.21 21.51 -4.12
N TRP A 44 19.89 21.30 -4.12
CA TRP A 44 19.17 20.63 -3.05
C TRP A 44 19.76 19.25 -2.73
N TYR A 45 20.03 18.44 -3.76
CA TYR A 45 20.59 17.10 -3.57
C TYR A 45 22.03 17.15 -3.04
N ASN A 46 22.84 18.08 -3.51
CA ASN A 46 24.20 18.28 -3.01
C ASN A 46 24.23 18.73 -1.54
N GLU A 47 23.34 19.64 -1.16
CA GLU A 47 23.22 20.10 0.23
C GLU A 47 22.60 19.04 1.15
N LEU A 48 21.66 18.22 0.65
CA LEU A 48 21.12 17.06 1.36
C LEU A 48 22.25 16.09 1.76
N LYS A 49 23.19 15.82 0.84
CA LYS A 49 24.32 14.92 1.12
C LYS A 49 25.24 15.44 2.23
N LYS A 50 25.49 16.76 2.24
CA LYS A 50 26.32 17.44 3.25
C LYS A 50 25.62 17.63 4.59
N ALA A 51 24.29 17.63 4.61
CA ALA A 51 23.52 17.91 5.81
C ALA A 51 23.69 16.82 6.89
N LYS A 52 23.58 17.22 8.16
CA LYS A 52 23.54 16.28 9.30
C LYS A 52 22.30 15.39 9.21
N VAL A 53 22.40 14.14 9.68
CA VAL A 53 21.29 13.14 9.68
C VAL A 53 19.97 13.72 10.21
N SER A 54 20.02 14.49 11.31
CA SER A 54 18.84 15.13 11.92
C SER A 54 18.12 16.15 11.03
N ARG A 55 18.78 16.68 9.99
CA ARG A 55 18.23 17.64 9.03
C ARG A 55 17.81 17.01 7.71
N LYS A 56 18.28 15.81 7.38
CA LYS A 56 18.00 15.19 6.07
C LYS A 56 16.51 14.97 5.82
N LEU A 57 15.76 14.63 6.88
CA LEU A 57 14.31 14.49 6.79
C LEU A 57 13.61 15.82 6.46
N THR A 58 14.11 16.94 6.97
CA THR A 58 13.58 18.27 6.64
C THR A 58 13.77 18.61 5.16
N PHE A 59 14.88 18.19 4.55
CA PHE A 59 15.10 18.36 3.10
C PHE A 59 14.09 17.56 2.27
N LEU A 60 13.71 16.37 2.73
CA LEU A 60 12.68 15.57 2.07
C LEU A 60 11.27 16.16 2.24
N TYR A 61 10.97 16.76 3.41
CA TYR A 61 9.73 17.51 3.60
C TYR A 61 9.65 18.72 2.67
N LEU A 62 10.77 19.42 2.44
CA LEU A 62 10.85 20.48 1.45
C LEU A 62 10.60 19.96 0.04
N ALA A 63 11.27 18.88 -0.38
CA ALA A 63 11.05 18.29 -1.69
C ALA A 63 9.58 17.88 -1.88
N ASN A 64 8.98 17.23 -0.88
CA ASN A 64 7.58 16.87 -0.87
C ASN A 64 6.66 18.09 -1.08
N ASP A 65 6.87 19.16 -0.31
CA ASP A 65 6.04 20.36 -0.40
C ASP A 65 6.19 21.04 -1.78
N VAL A 66 7.42 21.14 -2.30
CA VAL A 66 7.70 21.71 -3.63
C VAL A 66 7.07 20.89 -4.74
N ILE A 67 7.26 19.56 -4.75
CA ILE A 67 6.71 18.68 -5.78
C ILE A 67 5.19 18.80 -5.79
N GLN A 68 4.54 18.72 -4.63
CA GLN A 68 3.07 18.76 -4.58
C GLN A 68 2.49 20.13 -4.93
N ASN A 69 3.08 21.22 -4.47
CA ASN A 69 2.55 22.57 -4.70
C ASN A 69 2.92 23.13 -6.09
N SER A 70 4.00 22.65 -6.70
CA SER A 70 4.41 23.07 -8.05
C SER A 70 3.54 22.48 -9.16
N LYS A 71 2.87 21.33 -8.97
CA LYS A 71 2.03 20.67 -9.98
C LYS A 71 0.99 21.59 -10.65
N ARG A 72 0.47 22.58 -9.91
CA ARG A 72 -0.49 23.58 -10.44
C ARG A 72 0.14 24.60 -11.39
N LYS A 73 1.47 24.77 -11.35
CA LYS A 73 2.23 25.73 -12.15
C LYS A 73 2.89 25.04 -13.35
N GLY A 74 3.35 23.81 -13.18
CA GLY A 74 3.92 22.98 -14.25
C GLY A 74 4.61 21.72 -13.69
N PRO A 75 5.02 20.78 -14.56
CA PRO A 75 5.61 19.51 -14.17
C PRO A 75 7.11 19.60 -13.86
N GLU A 76 7.76 20.75 -14.05
CA GLU A 76 9.22 20.85 -14.11
C GLU A 76 9.91 20.28 -12.87
N PHE A 77 9.40 20.58 -11.68
CA PHE A 77 9.93 20.01 -10.44
C PHE A 77 9.65 18.52 -10.31
N THR A 78 8.47 18.04 -10.75
CA THR A 78 8.18 16.59 -10.70
C THR A 78 9.17 15.83 -11.57
N ASP A 79 9.41 16.31 -12.79
CA ASP A 79 10.32 15.67 -13.74
C ASP A 79 11.78 15.76 -13.29
N ASP A 80 12.22 16.93 -12.80
CA ASP A 80 13.62 17.13 -12.40
C ASP A 80 13.96 16.44 -11.07
N PHE A 81 12.99 16.27 -10.15
CA PHE A 81 13.21 15.49 -8.92
C PHE A 81 13.25 13.99 -9.19
N ALA A 82 12.48 13.47 -10.16
CA ALA A 82 12.36 12.03 -10.41
C ALA A 82 13.70 11.25 -10.50
N PRO A 83 14.73 11.70 -11.25
CA PRO A 83 16.00 10.96 -11.31
C PRO A 83 16.81 11.02 -10.02
N LEU A 84 16.72 12.12 -9.25
CA LEU A 84 17.53 12.32 -8.05
C LEU A 84 16.85 11.81 -6.77
N ILE A 85 15.52 11.61 -6.80
CA ILE A 85 14.78 11.28 -5.59
C ILE A 85 15.06 9.87 -5.10
N VAL A 86 15.36 8.93 -6.01
CA VAL A 86 15.77 7.57 -5.65
C VAL A 86 17.11 7.58 -4.92
N ASP A 87 18.08 8.32 -5.47
CA ASP A 87 19.40 8.45 -4.84
C ASP A 87 19.33 9.21 -3.51
N ALA A 88 18.46 10.22 -3.41
CA ALA A 88 18.18 10.92 -2.16
C ALA A 88 17.60 10.00 -1.09
N PHE A 89 16.57 9.20 -1.44
CA PHE A 89 16.01 8.21 -0.52
C PHE A 89 17.04 7.17 -0.10
N LYS A 90 17.84 6.67 -1.05
CA LYS A 90 18.89 5.68 -0.77
C LYS A 90 19.90 6.23 0.22
N HIS A 91 20.39 7.43 -0.02
CA HIS A 91 21.33 8.11 0.85
C HIS A 91 20.77 8.37 2.26
N VAL A 92 19.54 8.89 2.36
CA VAL A 92 18.92 9.13 3.68
C VAL A 92 18.65 7.81 4.39
N SER A 93 18.19 6.78 3.69
CA SER A 93 17.93 5.46 4.27
C SER A 93 19.19 4.76 4.77
N SER A 94 20.35 4.99 4.14
CA SER A 94 21.63 4.39 4.57
C SER A 94 22.23 5.06 5.80
N GLU A 95 21.88 6.32 6.07
CA GLU A 95 22.41 7.09 7.21
C GLU A 95 21.43 7.17 8.40
N CYS A 96 20.18 6.75 8.21
CA CYS A 96 19.14 6.80 9.23
C CYS A 96 18.74 5.40 9.73
N GLU A 97 18.82 5.19 11.04
CA GLU A 97 18.24 4.02 11.72
C GLU A 97 17.01 4.38 12.56
N GLY A 98 16.18 3.37 12.89
CA GLY A 98 15.06 3.51 13.82
C GLY A 98 13.94 4.43 13.33
N ASP A 99 13.66 5.50 14.08
CA ASP A 99 12.49 6.35 13.85
C ASP A 99 12.55 7.09 12.51
N CYS A 100 13.71 7.64 12.11
CA CYS A 100 13.86 8.35 10.83
C CYS A 100 13.36 7.52 9.64
N LYS A 101 13.60 6.20 9.66
CA LYS A 101 13.15 5.26 8.62
C LYS A 101 11.62 5.10 8.61
N LYS A 102 10.97 5.14 9.77
CA LYS A 102 9.49 5.17 9.86
C LYS A 102 8.91 6.45 9.27
N GLN A 103 9.55 7.61 9.53
CA GLN A 103 9.10 8.86 8.93
C GLN A 103 9.33 8.89 7.42
N LEU A 104 10.44 8.34 6.93
CA LEU A 104 10.71 8.18 5.51
C LEU A 104 9.66 7.27 4.83
N GLY A 105 9.29 6.17 5.49
CA GLY A 105 8.18 5.31 5.06
C GLY A 105 6.84 6.05 4.99
N ARG A 106 6.52 6.90 5.98
CA ARG A 106 5.32 7.76 5.93
C ARG A 106 5.29 8.70 4.73
N VAL A 107 6.43 9.31 4.38
CA VAL A 107 6.53 10.16 3.19
C VAL A 107 6.22 9.35 1.93
N LEU A 108 6.76 8.14 1.81
CA LEU A 108 6.48 7.25 0.68
C LEU A 108 5.01 6.85 0.60
N THR A 109 4.38 6.47 1.72
CA THR A 109 2.94 6.14 1.76
C THR A 109 2.09 7.31 1.25
N ILE A 110 2.40 8.55 1.68
CA ILE A 110 1.69 9.74 1.20
C ILE A 110 1.87 9.94 -0.32
N TRP A 111 3.04 9.63 -0.86
CA TRP A 111 3.29 9.74 -2.30
C TRP A 111 2.52 8.69 -3.12
N GLN A 112 2.37 7.48 -2.56
CA GLN A 112 1.53 6.43 -3.15
C GLN A 112 0.05 6.83 -3.12
N GLU A 113 -0.48 7.26 -1.96
CA GLU A 113 -1.88 7.68 -1.81
C GLU A 113 -2.26 8.82 -2.75
N ARG A 114 -1.33 9.74 -3.01
CA ARG A 114 -1.55 10.93 -3.84
C ARG A 114 -1.11 10.77 -5.29
N ALA A 115 -0.68 9.57 -5.69
CA ALA A 115 -0.11 9.28 -7.01
C ALA A 115 0.88 10.38 -7.45
N VAL A 116 1.86 10.69 -6.59
CA VAL A 116 2.80 11.79 -6.84
C VAL A 116 3.69 11.49 -8.05
N TYR A 117 4.10 10.23 -8.17
CA TYR A 117 4.88 9.64 -9.24
C TYR A 117 4.22 8.36 -9.76
N GLU A 118 4.70 7.84 -10.90
CA GLU A 118 4.31 6.54 -11.44
C GLU A 118 4.70 5.39 -10.51
N ASN A 119 3.92 4.29 -10.55
CA ASN A 119 4.10 3.13 -9.67
C ASN A 119 5.51 2.55 -9.74
N GLU A 120 6.12 2.47 -10.93
CA GLU A 120 7.49 1.95 -11.10
C GLU A 120 8.53 2.71 -10.27
N LEU A 121 8.39 4.04 -10.14
CA LEU A 121 9.30 4.85 -9.35
C LEU A 121 9.01 4.70 -7.86
N LEU A 122 7.74 4.63 -7.48
CA LEU A 122 7.32 4.41 -6.09
C LEU A 122 7.78 3.03 -5.58
N ASP A 123 7.76 2.01 -6.42
CA ASP A 123 8.23 0.66 -6.09
C ASP A 123 9.75 0.63 -5.87
N LYS A 124 10.52 1.34 -6.72
CA LYS A 124 11.97 1.51 -6.51
C LYS A 124 12.27 2.19 -5.18
N LEU A 125 11.50 3.22 -4.81
CA LEU A 125 11.63 3.89 -3.51
C LEU A 125 11.27 2.96 -2.34
N ALA A 126 10.25 2.13 -2.50
CA ALA A 126 9.87 1.12 -1.50
C ALA A 126 10.98 0.08 -1.29
N GLN A 127 11.61 -0.41 -2.37
CA GLN A 127 12.75 -1.33 -2.30
C GLN A 127 13.94 -0.70 -1.57
N VAL A 128 14.24 0.57 -1.84
CA VAL A 128 15.30 1.30 -1.13
C VAL A 128 15.02 1.38 0.37
N LEU A 129 13.77 1.70 0.75
CA LEU A 129 13.35 1.87 2.14
C LEU A 129 13.32 0.56 2.92
N HIS A 130 12.81 -0.51 2.35
CA HIS A 130 12.72 -1.81 3.03
C HIS A 130 14.06 -2.59 2.98
N GLY A 131 15.09 -2.00 2.35
CA GLY A 131 16.28 -2.71 1.90
C GLY A 131 15.91 -3.67 0.78
N GLU A 132 16.90 -4.19 0.06
CA GLU A 132 16.72 -5.53 -0.51
C GLU A 132 16.22 -6.40 0.65
N LYS A 133 14.94 -6.73 0.68
CA LYS A 133 14.51 -7.91 1.38
C LYS A 133 15.22 -9.01 0.63
N LYS A 134 16.46 -9.33 1.04
CA LYS A 134 16.99 -10.67 0.87
C LYS A 134 15.82 -11.55 1.26
N PRO A 135 15.36 -12.44 0.37
CA PRO A 135 14.27 -13.34 0.71
C PRO A 135 14.61 -13.91 2.08
N LYS A 136 13.70 -13.78 3.05
CA LYS A 136 13.88 -14.42 4.35
C LYS A 136 14.10 -15.89 4.03
N LYS A 137 15.37 -16.31 4.01
CA LYS A 137 15.75 -17.71 3.91
C LYS A 137 15.20 -18.33 5.19
N ARG A 138 14.05 -18.99 5.09
CA ARG A 138 13.68 -19.96 6.11
C ARG A 138 14.65 -21.13 5.93
N PRO A 139 15.50 -21.45 6.91
CA PRO A 139 16.20 -22.72 6.91
C PRO A 139 15.14 -23.83 6.92
N TYR A 140 15.35 -24.83 6.08
CA TYR A 140 14.59 -26.07 6.10
C TYR A 140 14.85 -26.78 7.44
N GLU A 141 13.81 -26.98 8.26
CA GLU A 141 13.83 -28.00 9.30
C GLU A 141 13.39 -29.32 8.67
N GLU A 142 14.18 -30.35 8.94
CA GLU A 142 14.06 -31.69 8.39
C GLU A 142 12.69 -32.30 8.72
N ILE A 143 11.90 -32.61 7.69
CA ILE A 143 10.61 -33.28 7.83
C ILE A 143 10.88 -34.72 8.28
N GLN A 144 10.58 -35.02 9.54
CA GLN A 144 10.37 -36.39 9.99
C GLN A 144 9.15 -36.95 9.25
N LEU A 145 9.40 -37.95 8.41
CA LEU A 145 8.37 -38.77 7.80
C LEU A 145 7.76 -39.65 8.88
N ASP A 146 6.63 -39.24 9.46
CA ASP A 146 5.76 -40.17 10.18
C ASP A 146 4.48 -40.41 9.37
N HIS A 147 4.32 -41.65 8.96
CA HIS A 147 3.12 -42.21 8.37
C HIS A 147 2.19 -42.62 9.52
N GLY A 148 1.16 -41.83 9.80
CA GLY A 148 0.14 -42.26 10.74
C GLY A 148 -0.83 -41.16 11.13
N ASP A 149 -2.07 -41.32 10.65
CA ASP A 149 -3.29 -40.74 11.19
C ASP A 149 -3.54 -39.23 11.08
N PHE A 150 -4.55 -38.92 10.26
CA PHE A 150 -5.39 -37.75 10.39
C PHE A 150 -5.91 -37.59 11.83
N PRO A 151 -5.89 -36.34 12.34
CA PRO A 151 -6.99 -35.85 13.15
C PRO A 151 -7.67 -34.71 12.37
N CYS A 152 -8.70 -35.09 11.62
CA CYS A 152 -9.76 -34.17 11.26
C CYS A 152 -10.55 -33.89 12.54
N GLN A 153 -10.27 -32.76 13.22
CA GLN A 153 -11.18 -32.08 14.16
C GLN A 153 -10.53 -30.80 14.71
N SER A 154 -11.03 -29.63 14.31
CA SER A 154 -11.63 -28.67 15.25
C SER A 154 -12.05 -27.36 14.56
N SER A 155 -13.37 -27.13 14.61
CA SER A 155 -14.07 -25.83 14.56
C SER A 155 -14.33 -25.18 13.18
N PRO A 156 -15.48 -24.49 13.02
CA PRO A 156 -15.78 -23.73 11.81
C PRO A 156 -14.86 -22.52 11.80
N GLU A 157 -13.79 -22.62 11.02
CA GLU A 157 -12.82 -21.55 10.83
C GLU A 157 -13.59 -20.33 10.31
N ALA A 158 -13.57 -19.24 11.10
CA ALA A 158 -14.17 -17.98 10.71
C ALA A 158 -13.69 -17.62 9.29
N PRO A 159 -14.55 -17.00 8.45
CA PRO A 159 -14.17 -16.72 7.08
C PRO A 159 -12.84 -15.97 7.04
N PRO A 160 -11.91 -16.36 6.17
CA PRO A 160 -10.55 -15.83 6.16
C PRO A 160 -10.58 -14.31 6.06
N GLN A 161 -9.77 -13.63 6.88
CA GLN A 161 -9.78 -12.18 6.90
C GLN A 161 -9.14 -11.64 5.62
N THR A 162 -9.69 -10.56 5.07
CA THR A 162 -9.16 -9.92 3.84
C THR A 162 -7.67 -9.57 3.98
N SER A 163 -7.22 -9.18 5.17
CA SER A 163 -5.82 -8.87 5.50
C SER A 163 -4.89 -10.09 5.35
N GLU A 164 -5.33 -11.26 5.77
CA GLU A 164 -4.56 -12.51 5.67
C GLU A 164 -4.41 -12.94 4.22
N LEU A 165 -5.47 -12.79 3.43
CA LEU A 165 -5.44 -13.08 2.00
C LEU A 165 -4.51 -12.14 1.24
N ILE A 166 -4.55 -10.84 1.53
CA ILE A 166 -3.63 -9.85 0.93
C ILE A 166 -2.18 -10.21 1.25
N ARG A 167 -1.89 -10.56 2.51
CA ARG A 167 -0.53 -10.97 2.90
C ARG A 167 -0.08 -12.22 2.14
N ALA A 168 -0.90 -13.25 2.06
CA ALA A 168 -0.57 -14.48 1.35
C ALA A 168 -0.32 -14.23 -0.16
N LEU A 169 -1.09 -13.34 -0.79
CA LEU A 169 -0.87 -12.94 -2.18
C LEU A 169 0.44 -12.17 -2.37
N GLN A 170 0.78 -11.25 -1.47
CA GLN A 170 2.05 -10.50 -1.50
C GLN A 170 3.27 -11.38 -1.24
N GLU A 171 3.14 -12.39 -0.39
CA GLU A 171 4.21 -13.37 -0.15
C GLU A 171 4.47 -14.23 -1.38
N LEU A 172 3.41 -14.62 -2.11
CA LEU A 172 3.54 -15.40 -3.34
C LEU A 172 4.19 -14.63 -4.49
N GLU A 173 4.03 -13.30 -4.55
CA GLU A 173 4.72 -12.44 -5.52
C GLU A 173 6.25 -12.51 -5.40
N ASN A 174 6.75 -12.78 -4.19
CA ASN A 174 8.18 -12.90 -3.89
C ASN A 174 8.68 -14.37 -3.85
N ALA A 175 7.89 -15.32 -4.37
CA ALA A 175 8.21 -16.75 -4.29
C ALA A 175 9.34 -17.19 -5.24
N ALA A 176 9.72 -18.47 -5.18
CA ALA A 176 10.81 -19.05 -5.96
C ALA A 176 10.62 -18.83 -7.48
N SER A 177 9.39 -18.98 -7.96
CA SER A 177 9.00 -18.71 -9.34
C SER A 177 9.03 -17.23 -9.72
N GLY A 178 9.15 -16.32 -8.76
CA GLY A 178 9.44 -14.89 -8.96
C GLY A 178 10.94 -14.59 -9.12
N ASP A 179 11.82 -15.46 -8.59
CA ASP A 179 13.27 -15.26 -8.55
C ASP A 179 13.96 -15.47 -9.91
N ALA A 180 13.89 -14.46 -10.77
CA ALA A 180 14.45 -14.48 -12.12
C ALA A 180 15.97 -14.70 -12.13
N THR A 181 16.67 -14.21 -11.11
CA THR A 181 18.13 -14.31 -11.02
C THR A 181 18.60 -15.75 -10.86
N VAL A 182 17.93 -16.51 -9.98
CA VAL A 182 18.23 -17.93 -9.77
C VAL A 182 17.86 -18.74 -11.01
N ARG A 183 16.71 -18.47 -11.64
CA ARG A 183 16.32 -19.14 -12.90
C ARG A 183 17.34 -18.91 -14.02
N GLN A 184 17.82 -17.66 -14.17
CA GLN A 184 18.84 -17.36 -15.16
C GLN A 184 20.12 -18.13 -14.88
N ARG A 185 20.58 -18.18 -13.62
CA ARG A 185 21.76 -18.96 -13.22
C ARG A 185 21.61 -20.45 -13.55
N ILE A 186 20.46 -21.04 -13.24
CA ILE A 186 20.15 -22.44 -13.57
C ILE A 186 20.16 -22.66 -15.09
N SER A 187 19.58 -21.74 -15.87
CA SER A 187 19.56 -21.83 -17.34
C SER A 187 20.93 -21.67 -17.99
N SER A 188 21.86 -20.96 -17.31
CA SER A 188 23.23 -20.74 -17.78
C SER A 188 24.22 -21.81 -17.31
N LEU A 189 23.74 -22.89 -16.67
CA LEU A 189 24.62 -23.97 -16.24
C LEU A 189 25.33 -24.60 -17.46
N PRO A 190 26.65 -24.89 -17.37
CA PRO A 190 27.39 -25.47 -18.48
C PRO A 190 26.84 -26.84 -18.89
N ALA A 191 26.90 -27.16 -20.18
CA ALA A 191 26.44 -28.46 -20.69
C ALA A 191 27.26 -29.61 -20.07
N GLU A 192 28.53 -29.37 -19.75
CA GLU A 192 29.44 -30.32 -19.11
C GLU A 192 28.98 -30.74 -17.70
N VAL A 193 28.14 -29.93 -17.05
CA VAL A 193 27.55 -30.24 -15.73
C VAL A 193 26.29 -31.09 -15.87
N LEU A 194 25.64 -31.07 -17.03
CA LEU A 194 24.35 -31.71 -17.30
C LEU A 194 24.49 -33.01 -18.11
N ASP A 195 25.51 -33.11 -18.96
CA ASP A 195 25.70 -34.20 -19.91
C ASP A 195 26.99 -34.98 -19.63
N THR A 196 26.83 -36.24 -19.22
CA THR A 196 27.92 -37.16 -18.90
C THR A 196 28.74 -37.56 -20.13
N SER A 197 28.23 -37.40 -21.34
CA SER A 197 28.95 -37.73 -22.58
C SER A 197 30.11 -36.77 -22.86
N LEU A 198 30.08 -35.57 -22.28
CA LEU A 198 31.09 -34.52 -22.44
C LEU A 198 32.32 -34.71 -21.52
N LEU A 199 32.27 -35.67 -20.59
CA LEU A 199 33.36 -35.95 -19.66
C LEU A 199 34.65 -36.42 -20.36
N ASN A 200 34.52 -37.01 -21.55
CA ASN A 200 35.67 -37.39 -22.38
C ASN A 200 36.54 -36.20 -22.84
N ARG A 201 36.04 -34.96 -22.76
CA ARG A 201 36.78 -33.73 -23.08
C ARG A 201 37.70 -33.28 -21.95
N ILE A 202 37.55 -33.85 -20.76
CA ILE A 202 38.39 -33.57 -19.60
C ILE A 202 39.66 -34.41 -19.71
N THR A 203 40.75 -33.80 -20.15
CA THR A 203 42.02 -34.48 -20.41
C THR A 203 43.06 -34.29 -19.31
N ASP A 204 42.81 -33.35 -18.39
CA ASP A 204 43.75 -32.96 -17.33
C ASP A 204 43.08 -32.92 -15.96
N LYS A 205 43.88 -33.16 -14.91
CA LYS A 205 43.40 -33.22 -13.53
C LYS A 205 42.78 -31.89 -13.07
N GLU A 206 43.36 -30.76 -13.50
CA GLU A 206 42.93 -29.42 -13.09
C GLU A 206 41.56 -29.05 -13.69
N SER A 207 41.29 -29.40 -14.94
CA SER A 207 39.96 -29.24 -15.56
C SER A 207 38.91 -30.15 -14.93
N GLY A 208 39.28 -31.38 -14.54
CA GLY A 208 38.42 -32.28 -13.78
C GLY A 208 38.04 -31.73 -12.41
N GLU A 209 38.99 -31.20 -11.65
CA GLU A 209 38.73 -30.56 -10.34
C GLU A 209 37.90 -29.29 -10.46
N ARG A 210 38.04 -28.53 -11.55
CA ARG A 210 37.17 -27.37 -11.85
C ARG A 210 35.74 -27.82 -12.16
N LEU A 211 35.57 -28.87 -12.97
CA LEU A 211 34.24 -29.39 -13.29
C LEU A 211 33.56 -29.98 -12.04
N SER A 212 34.29 -30.71 -11.19
CA SER A 212 33.75 -31.25 -9.92
C SER A 212 33.16 -30.15 -9.05
N ARG A 213 33.89 -29.04 -8.87
CA ARG A 213 33.40 -27.89 -8.11
C ARG A 213 32.15 -27.26 -8.73
N LEU A 214 32.12 -27.11 -10.05
CA LEU A 214 30.94 -26.60 -10.76
C LEU A 214 29.73 -27.52 -10.63
N VAL A 215 29.93 -28.83 -10.67
CA VAL A 215 28.87 -29.82 -10.44
C VAL A 215 28.34 -29.73 -9.01
N GLU A 216 29.21 -29.66 -8.01
CA GLU A 216 28.82 -29.49 -6.60
C GLU A 216 28.02 -28.19 -6.39
N GLU A 217 28.47 -27.07 -6.95
CA GLU A 217 27.77 -25.78 -6.89
C GLU A 217 26.39 -25.86 -7.58
N ALA A 218 26.32 -26.50 -8.75
CA ALA A 218 25.06 -26.68 -9.48
C ALA A 218 24.08 -27.58 -8.73
N CYS A 219 24.55 -28.67 -8.11
CA CYS A 219 23.73 -29.55 -7.28
C CYS A 219 23.11 -28.79 -6.10
N LEU A 220 23.92 -27.99 -5.37
CA LEU A 220 23.42 -27.19 -4.27
C LEU A 220 22.38 -26.15 -4.73
N LEU A 221 22.64 -25.49 -5.86
CA LEU A 221 21.71 -24.51 -6.44
C LEU A 221 20.38 -25.15 -6.83
N LEU A 222 20.41 -26.31 -7.50
CA LEU A 222 19.21 -27.02 -7.93
C LEU A 222 18.42 -27.58 -6.74
N ALA A 223 19.10 -28.11 -5.73
CA ALA A 223 18.47 -28.60 -4.51
C ALA A 223 17.75 -27.46 -3.77
N ASP A 224 18.41 -26.33 -3.54
CA ASP A 224 17.80 -25.14 -2.92
C ASP A 224 16.57 -24.66 -3.71
N TYR A 225 16.71 -24.53 -5.04
CA TYR A 225 15.61 -24.09 -5.89
C TYR A 225 14.44 -25.07 -5.89
N SER A 226 14.69 -26.37 -5.96
CA SER A 226 13.65 -27.40 -5.91
C SER A 226 12.89 -27.41 -4.57
N GLY A 227 13.59 -27.24 -3.44
CA GLY A 227 12.97 -27.16 -2.12
C GLY A 227 12.09 -25.92 -1.99
N ARG A 228 12.60 -24.76 -2.45
CA ARG A 228 11.83 -23.51 -2.50
C ARG A 228 10.60 -23.63 -3.40
N LEU A 229 10.71 -24.31 -4.54
CA LEU A 229 9.60 -24.53 -5.46
C LEU A 229 8.53 -25.45 -4.86
N ALA A 230 8.93 -26.51 -4.13
CA ALA A 230 8.00 -27.40 -3.44
C ALA A 230 7.20 -26.64 -2.38
N ALA A 231 7.86 -25.82 -1.56
CA ALA A 231 7.20 -24.96 -0.58
C ALA A 231 6.20 -23.99 -1.24
N GLU A 232 6.59 -23.37 -2.36
CA GLU A 232 5.70 -22.49 -3.12
C GLU A 232 4.46 -23.24 -3.62
N ILE A 233 4.59 -24.48 -4.08
CA ILE A 233 3.45 -25.29 -4.55
C ILE A 233 2.46 -25.52 -3.42
N ASP A 234 2.93 -25.83 -2.21
CA ASP A 234 2.07 -26.05 -1.06
C ASP A 234 1.40 -24.76 -0.58
N ASP A 235 2.13 -23.63 -0.59
CA ASP A 235 1.57 -22.31 -0.32
C ASP A 235 0.45 -21.95 -1.32
N ARG A 236 0.65 -22.23 -2.62
CA ARG A 236 -0.36 -22.03 -3.68
C ARG A 236 -1.59 -22.91 -3.45
N ARG A 237 -1.42 -24.16 -3.02
CA ARG A 237 -2.52 -25.07 -2.70
C ARG A 237 -3.32 -24.57 -1.50
N GLN A 238 -2.65 -24.09 -0.46
CA GLN A 238 -3.31 -23.49 0.71
C GLN A 238 -4.08 -22.24 0.31
N LEU A 239 -3.45 -21.33 -0.44
CA LEU A 239 -4.07 -20.10 -0.92
C LEU A 239 -5.32 -20.37 -1.78
N THR A 240 -5.27 -21.39 -2.63
CA THR A 240 -6.42 -21.81 -3.44
C THR A 240 -7.61 -22.21 -2.56
N ARG A 241 -7.37 -22.98 -1.49
CA ARG A 241 -8.40 -23.36 -0.52
C ARG A 241 -8.95 -22.14 0.24
N THR A 242 -8.07 -21.25 0.69
CA THR A 242 -8.47 -20.01 1.37
C THR A 242 -9.29 -19.09 0.47
N LEU A 243 -8.91 -18.92 -0.80
CA LEU A 243 -9.65 -18.14 -1.80
C LEU A 243 -11.04 -18.71 -2.05
N ALA A 244 -11.16 -20.03 -2.16
CA ALA A 244 -12.47 -20.68 -2.33
C ALA A 244 -13.40 -20.39 -1.15
N SER A 245 -12.90 -20.53 0.08
CA SER A 245 -13.64 -20.19 1.31
C SER A 245 -14.01 -18.71 1.37
N PHE A 246 -13.07 -17.82 1.04
CA PHE A 246 -13.31 -16.38 1.00
C PHE A 246 -14.40 -16.00 0.00
N LEU A 247 -14.33 -16.53 -1.23
CA LEU A 247 -15.33 -16.27 -2.26
C LEU A 247 -16.73 -16.75 -1.86
N GLN A 248 -16.83 -17.90 -1.19
CA GLN A 248 -18.11 -18.38 -0.69
C GLN A 248 -18.67 -17.42 0.38
N SER A 249 -17.85 -17.03 1.35
CA SER A 249 -18.25 -16.05 2.37
C SER A 249 -18.67 -14.69 1.78
N GLN A 250 -17.96 -14.20 0.75
CA GLN A 250 -18.36 -12.97 0.06
C GLN A 250 -19.70 -13.10 -0.66
N ARG A 251 -20.00 -14.25 -1.26
CA ARG A 251 -21.31 -14.51 -1.89
C ARG A 251 -22.44 -14.54 -0.86
N ASP A 252 -22.24 -15.23 0.26
CA ASP A 252 -23.23 -15.31 1.32
C ASP A 252 -23.48 -13.93 1.95
N GLY A 253 -22.41 -13.17 2.19
CA GLY A 253 -22.48 -11.79 2.67
C GLY A 253 -23.16 -10.84 1.67
N LEU A 254 -22.94 -11.01 0.37
CA LEU A 254 -23.63 -10.23 -0.66
C LEU A 254 -25.14 -10.48 -0.62
N ALA A 255 -25.55 -11.75 -0.59
CA ALA A 255 -26.97 -12.12 -0.53
C ALA A 255 -27.68 -11.54 0.70
N GLU A 256 -27.03 -11.57 1.87
CA GLU A 256 -27.56 -10.97 3.10
C GLU A 256 -27.72 -9.44 2.97
N LYS A 257 -26.73 -8.77 2.35
CA LYS A 257 -26.76 -7.32 2.15
C LYS A 257 -27.83 -6.90 1.15
N GLU A 258 -28.03 -7.68 0.09
CA GLU A 258 -29.12 -7.48 -0.88
C GLU A 258 -30.49 -7.63 -0.22
N GLN A 259 -30.69 -8.66 0.60
CA GLN A 259 -31.92 -8.83 1.38
C GLN A 259 -32.19 -7.63 2.30
N LYS A 260 -31.17 -7.20 3.06
CA LYS A 260 -31.27 -6.03 3.94
C LYS A 260 -31.59 -4.75 3.16
N LEU A 261 -31.01 -4.58 1.97
CA LEU A 261 -31.30 -3.43 1.11
C LEU A 261 -32.77 -3.41 0.71
N GLU A 262 -33.34 -4.56 0.31
CA GLU A 262 -34.77 -4.65 -0.01
C GLU A 262 -35.66 -4.33 1.19
N GLU A 263 -35.31 -4.79 2.39
CA GLU A 263 -36.02 -4.41 3.61
C GLU A 263 -36.00 -2.88 3.85
N TYR A 264 -34.84 -2.24 3.65
CA TYR A 264 -34.72 -0.78 3.79
C TYR A 264 -35.52 -0.03 2.72
N LYS A 265 -35.60 -0.52 1.48
CA LYS A 265 -36.47 0.04 0.44
C LYS A 265 -37.94 -0.04 0.84
N HIS A 266 -38.40 -1.17 1.38
CA HIS A 266 -39.76 -1.32 1.90
C HIS A 266 -40.04 -0.35 3.06
N LYS A 267 -39.11 -0.22 4.01
CA LYS A 267 -39.23 0.76 5.12
C LYS A 267 -39.32 2.19 4.58
N LEU A 268 -38.50 2.55 3.60
CA LEU A 268 -38.52 3.88 2.98
C LEU A 268 -39.86 4.17 2.27
N ALA A 269 -40.42 3.17 1.58
CA ALA A 269 -41.74 3.30 0.96
C ALA A 269 -42.84 3.58 1.98
N ARG A 270 -42.84 2.85 3.11
CA ARG A 270 -43.79 3.08 4.23
C ARG A 270 -43.65 4.48 4.84
N VAL A 271 -42.42 4.92 5.11
CA VAL A 271 -42.17 6.28 5.63
C VAL A 271 -42.65 7.34 4.63
N SER A 272 -42.43 7.12 3.33
CA SER A 272 -42.89 8.02 2.28
C SER A 272 -44.41 8.12 2.20
N GLN A 273 -45.12 6.99 2.40
CA GLN A 273 -46.57 6.95 2.48
C GLN A 273 -47.09 7.73 3.70
N VAL A 274 -46.54 7.47 4.89
CA VAL A 274 -46.90 8.20 6.12
C VAL A 274 -46.67 9.71 5.94
N ARG A 275 -45.57 10.11 5.29
CA ARG A 275 -45.30 11.52 4.97
C ARG A 275 -46.35 12.12 4.04
N LYS A 276 -46.82 11.37 3.05
CA LYS A 276 -47.88 11.83 2.12
C LYS A 276 -49.21 12.00 2.85
N GLU A 277 -49.58 11.04 3.69
CA GLU A 277 -50.80 11.11 4.50
C GLU A 277 -50.75 12.27 5.51
N LEU A 278 -49.62 12.46 6.21
CA LEU A 278 -49.42 13.59 7.12
C LEU A 278 -49.58 14.94 6.41
N ARG A 279 -49.03 15.10 5.20
CA ARG A 279 -49.21 16.32 4.41
C ARG A 279 -50.67 16.55 4.04
N SER A 280 -51.37 15.50 3.63
CA SER A 280 -52.81 15.57 3.32
C SER A 280 -53.64 15.96 4.54
N ARG A 281 -53.34 15.37 5.70
CA ARG A 281 -54.02 15.72 6.97
C ARG A 281 -53.73 17.15 7.38
N LEU A 282 -52.49 17.60 7.27
CA LEU A 282 -52.10 18.97 7.55
C LEU A 282 -52.85 19.99 6.68
N SER A 283 -53.03 19.70 5.38
CA SER A 283 -53.82 20.56 4.49
C SER A 283 -55.33 20.57 4.77
N SER A 284 -55.85 19.53 5.44
CA SER A 284 -57.27 19.45 5.83
C SER A 284 -57.55 20.03 7.21
N LEU A 285 -56.52 20.40 7.99
CA LEU A 285 -56.72 21.02 9.28
C LEU A 285 -57.23 22.46 9.09
N PRO A 286 -58.23 22.89 9.89
CA PRO A 286 -58.73 24.26 9.82
C PRO A 286 -57.63 25.24 10.24
N ASP A 287 -57.49 26.31 9.47
CA ASP A 287 -56.59 27.40 9.83
C ASP A 287 -57.19 28.18 11.01
N LEU A 288 -56.66 27.91 12.20
CA LEU A 288 -57.11 28.52 13.45
C LEU A 288 -56.88 30.05 13.48
N SER A 289 -56.13 30.61 12.54
CA SER A 289 -55.97 32.06 12.38
C SER A 289 -57.17 32.75 11.71
N LEU A 290 -58.08 31.98 11.09
CA LEU A 290 -59.31 32.48 10.45
C LEU A 290 -60.54 32.40 11.36
N LEU A 291 -60.41 31.88 12.58
CA LEU A 291 -61.51 31.87 13.54
C LEU A 291 -61.74 33.28 14.11
N PRO A 292 -62.99 33.78 14.14
CA PRO A 292 -63.27 35.03 14.83
C PRO A 292 -62.92 34.87 16.31
N SER A 293 -62.30 35.88 16.90
CA SER A 293 -62.02 35.95 18.33
C SER A 293 -63.32 35.78 19.11
N MET A 294 -63.62 34.55 19.52
CA MET A 294 -64.75 34.25 20.41
C MET A 294 -64.30 34.51 21.84
N THR A 295 -64.27 35.79 22.21
CA THR A 295 -64.41 36.21 23.60
C THR A 295 -65.79 35.79 24.10
N GLY A 296 -65.84 34.71 24.88
CA GLY A 296 -66.96 34.41 25.77
C GLY A 296 -67.80 33.20 25.36
N GLY A 297 -67.53 32.06 25.98
CA GLY A 297 -68.42 30.90 25.94
C GLY A 297 -67.68 29.61 26.20
N ARG A 298 -67.81 29.06 27.41
CA ARG A 298 -67.21 27.78 27.82
C ARG A 298 -67.57 26.67 26.83
N LEU A 299 -66.59 26.19 26.06
CA LEU A 299 -66.68 24.96 25.28
C LEU A 299 -66.11 23.82 26.14
N ASN A 300 -66.99 22.94 26.61
CA ASN A 300 -66.60 21.63 27.13
C ASN A 300 -65.97 20.84 25.98
N LEU A 301 -64.66 20.65 26.04
CA LEU A 301 -63.92 19.78 25.13
C LEU A 301 -64.24 18.31 25.47
N PRO A 302 -64.58 17.46 24.49
CA PRO A 302 -64.58 16.03 24.72
C PRO A 302 -63.12 15.59 24.96
N SER A 303 -62.90 14.98 26.12
CA SER A 303 -61.61 14.44 26.55
C SER A 303 -61.14 13.35 25.58
N SER A 304 -59.85 13.32 25.27
CA SER A 304 -59.17 12.38 24.37
C SER A 304 -59.08 10.94 24.92
N GLY A 305 -60.19 10.40 25.44
CA GLY A 305 -60.27 9.09 26.09
C GLY A 305 -60.94 7.96 25.29
N ASP A 306 -61.76 8.25 24.27
CA ASP A 306 -62.73 7.26 23.75
C ASP A 306 -62.39 6.61 22.40
N HIS A 307 -61.11 6.50 22.03
CA HIS A 307 -60.71 5.78 20.81
C HIS A 307 -59.92 4.49 21.03
N TYR A 308 -59.84 3.97 22.26
CA TYR A 308 -59.27 2.64 22.53
C TYR A 308 -60.18 1.84 23.47
N THR A 309 -61.26 1.27 22.95
CA THR A 309 -61.86 0.03 23.49
C THR A 309 -62.83 -0.64 22.50
N SER A 310 -62.49 -1.91 22.18
CA SER A 310 -63.31 -3.02 21.63
C SER A 310 -63.92 -2.86 20.23
N ASP A 311 -63.85 -3.80 19.30
CA ASP A 311 -63.49 -5.24 19.24
C ASP A 311 -62.76 -5.54 17.91
#